data_AF-A0A934XC57-F1
#
_entry.id   AF-A0A934XC57-F1
#
_cell.length_a   1.000
_cell.length_b   1.000
_cell.length_c   1.000
_cell.angle_alpha   90.00
_cell.angle_beta   90.00
_cell.angle_gamma   90.00
#
_symmetry.space_group_name_H-M   'P 1'
#
loop_
_entity.id
_entity.type
_entity.pdbx_description
1 polymer ?
#
loop_
_entity_poly.entity_id
_entity_poly.type
_entity_poly.pdbx_seq_one_letter_code
_entity_poly.pdbx_strand_id
1 'polypeptide(L)'
;MKDKLMAALTARHPQMKANMVDRYVTKYVNAVMAEIATQYMCMRTDDVEMDFAADRANRTSGRYKNAGVVGYVYTLMQDHMSTSLVVSMREGDNLTHRVSRVVFNPIYKKEIMEALGSLTIECEPTRLQALKAKSNVVVQVDLDSLASYIAQTRMTLKQGSHVEAYEEKLTRNLMIATQLVDLARVEDSVAYLDEYWEYIDSGRMHGHGLSLQRIPKEVRHAALGHCYRYDFKAASYAIMTSLALQIDPTLKTAALQDYIRYRSAIRKRIAKEIGISEDWMKGIFTALGFGAQLKDNPHTEIRYRLGREKYHKLMCNAEFSCIVRELEQVSATILNHVGKVDFELMGLTYNETNPKDGIKRTKNQKLAWIYQCLESDALKLFASLIPQAYNVKLLVHDCVYVEQRLASQTLNDIAYGLRQKYPLLSFEGEKITPIQTADFVSAKDREIDRFVAEHKAGIAVERMAAVRKYGSRMSGGHSNPYYQA
;
A
#
# COMPACT_ATOMS: atom_id res chain seq x y z
N MET A 1 18.44 13.10 19.71
CA MET A 1 18.59 13.70 18.36
C MET A 1 19.23 15.09 18.36
N LYS A 2 18.60 16.12 18.96
CA LYS A 2 19.11 17.50 18.95
C LYS A 2 20.55 17.63 19.46
N ASP A 3 20.88 16.98 20.57
CA ASP A 3 22.24 17.06 21.15
C ASP A 3 23.32 16.54 20.21
N LYS A 4 23.04 15.45 19.49
CA LYS A 4 23.95 14.91 18.47
C LYS A 4 24.15 15.89 17.32
N LEU A 5 23.08 16.54 16.86
CA LEU A 5 23.16 17.58 15.82
C LEU A 5 23.92 18.83 16.31
N MET A 6 23.70 19.25 17.56
CA MET A 6 24.41 20.40 18.16
C MET A 6 25.91 20.12 18.27
N ALA A 7 26.28 18.93 18.75
CA ALA A 7 27.68 18.51 18.83
C ALA A 7 28.34 18.47 17.44
N ALA A 8 27.67 17.89 16.45
CA ALA A 8 28.17 17.83 15.08
C ALA A 8 28.30 19.22 14.43
N LEU A 9 27.31 20.11 14.63
CA LEU A 9 27.37 21.46 14.07
C LEU A 9 28.47 22.30 14.73
N THR A 10 28.65 22.17 16.06
CA THR A 10 29.72 22.84 16.79
C THR A 10 31.10 22.39 16.31
N ALA A 11 31.29 21.09 16.11
CA ALA A 11 32.55 20.54 15.61
C ALA A 11 32.90 21.07 14.20
N ARG A 12 31.89 21.32 13.35
CA ARG A 12 32.10 21.85 11.99
C ARG A 12 32.23 23.37 11.93
N HIS A 13 31.62 24.09 12.87
CA HIS A 13 31.69 25.54 12.96
C HIS A 13 32.09 25.99 14.37
N PRO A 14 33.36 25.78 14.78
CA PRO A 14 33.83 26.10 16.14
C PRO A 14 33.65 27.57 16.54
N GLN A 15 33.62 28.48 15.55
CA GLN A 15 33.38 29.91 15.73
C GLN A 15 31.92 30.26 16.05
N MET A 16 30.99 29.31 15.90
CA MET A 16 29.57 29.54 16.16
C MET A 16 29.29 29.48 17.66
N LYS A 17 28.64 30.52 18.20
CA LYS A 17 28.26 30.56 19.62
C LYS A 17 27.25 29.45 19.94
N ALA A 18 27.35 28.85 21.12
CA ALA A 18 26.47 27.74 21.54
C ALA A 18 24.97 28.08 21.44
N ASN A 19 24.56 29.29 21.80
CA ASN A 19 23.17 29.74 21.69
C ASN A 19 22.69 29.85 20.23
N MET A 20 23.60 30.13 19.27
CA MET A 20 23.27 30.13 17.85
C MET A 20 23.12 28.71 17.32
N VAL A 21 24.01 27.81 17.73
CA VAL A 21 23.95 26.38 17.41
C VAL A 21 22.60 25.80 17.84
N ASP A 22 22.22 25.97 19.12
CA ASP A 22 20.95 25.48 19.64
C ASP A 22 19.75 26.05 18.85
N ARG A 23 19.74 27.37 18.63
CA ARG A 23 18.68 28.03 17.85
C ARG A 23 18.56 27.47 16.44
N TYR A 24 19.67 27.27 15.73
CA TYR A 24 19.66 26.77 14.36
C TYR A 24 19.28 25.29 14.29
N VAL A 25 19.81 24.46 15.18
CA VAL A 25 19.43 23.05 15.27
C VAL A 25 17.95 22.91 15.61
N THR A 26 17.42 23.70 16.54
CA THR A 26 16.00 23.66 16.88
C THR A 26 15.12 24.08 15.71
N LYS A 27 15.46 25.17 15.01
CA LYS A 27 14.73 25.58 13.79
C LYS A 27 14.78 24.51 12.69
N TYR A 28 15.95 23.91 12.49
CA TYR A 28 16.14 22.83 11.52
C TYR A 28 15.28 21.62 11.86
N VAL A 29 15.41 21.10 13.08
CA VAL A 29 14.67 19.91 13.52
C VAL A 29 13.18 20.12 13.41
N ASN A 30 12.65 21.26 13.87
CA ASN A 30 11.22 21.54 13.79
C ASN A 30 10.73 21.59 12.32
N ALA A 31 11.46 22.29 11.45
CA ALA A 31 11.08 22.42 10.04
C ALA A 31 11.16 21.09 9.28
N VAL A 32 12.25 20.34 9.47
CA VAL A 32 12.47 19.07 8.77
C VAL A 32 11.58 17.97 9.31
N MET A 33 11.40 17.86 10.64
CA MET A 33 10.49 16.86 11.21
C MET A 33 9.03 17.11 10.80
N ALA A 34 8.60 18.37 10.66
CA ALA A 34 7.25 18.69 10.17
C ALA A 34 7.04 18.23 8.71
N GLU A 35 8.06 18.42 7.86
CA GLU A 35 8.01 17.93 6.47
C GLU A 35 8.11 16.40 6.42
N ILE A 36 9.02 15.78 7.19
CA ILE A 36 9.11 14.31 7.31
C ILE A 36 7.77 13.75 7.76
N ALA A 37 7.19 14.27 8.84
CA ALA A 37 5.88 13.86 9.35
C ALA A 37 4.82 13.88 8.25
N THR A 38 4.73 15.00 7.53
CA THR A 38 3.76 15.19 6.45
C THR A 38 3.91 14.14 5.34
N GLN A 39 5.15 13.90 4.91
CA GLN A 39 5.45 13.06 3.75
C GLN A 39 5.44 11.58 4.12
N TYR A 40 5.88 11.23 5.33
CA TYR A 40 5.91 9.87 5.86
C TYR A 40 4.52 9.23 5.92
N MET A 41 3.49 10.02 6.23
CA MET A 41 2.09 9.57 6.17
C MET A 41 1.60 9.27 4.74
N CYS A 42 2.22 9.88 3.73
CA CYS A 42 1.90 9.69 2.32
C CYS A 42 2.77 8.62 1.63
N MET A 43 3.82 8.12 2.28
CA MET A 43 4.70 7.07 1.76
C MET A 43 3.97 5.72 1.66
N ARG A 44 4.27 4.96 0.60
CA ARG A 44 3.86 3.56 0.49
C ARG A 44 4.81 2.68 1.31
N THR A 45 4.34 1.50 1.71
CA THR A 45 5.12 0.54 2.51
C THR A 45 6.43 0.10 1.84
N ASP A 46 6.50 0.16 0.51
CA ASP A 46 7.65 -0.28 -0.29
C ASP A 46 8.57 0.89 -0.70
N ASP A 47 8.19 2.13 -0.35
CA ASP A 47 8.97 3.31 -0.73
C ASP A 47 10.21 3.43 0.17
N VAL A 48 11.39 3.26 -0.43
CA VAL A 48 12.67 3.51 0.24
C VAL A 48 12.96 5.02 0.30
N GLU A 49 12.40 5.78 -0.64
CA GLU A 49 12.57 7.22 -0.81
C GLU A 49 11.27 7.99 -0.56
N MET A 50 11.39 9.19 -0.02
CA MET A 50 10.28 10.08 0.29
C MET A 50 10.37 11.36 -0.54
N ASP A 51 9.24 11.83 -1.06
CA ASP A 51 9.15 13.19 -1.62
C ASP A 51 9.40 14.20 -0.51
N PHE A 52 10.21 15.22 -0.77
CA PHE A 52 10.60 16.20 0.24
C PHE A 52 10.64 17.61 -0.33
N ALA A 53 9.80 18.49 0.19
CA ALA A 53 9.78 19.89 -0.23
C ALA A 53 10.94 20.67 0.43
N ALA A 54 12.16 20.50 -0.10
CA ALA A 54 13.37 21.17 0.40
C ALA A 54 13.21 22.69 0.51
N ASP A 55 12.53 23.33 -0.45
CA ASP A 55 12.24 24.76 -0.44
C ASP A 55 11.30 25.19 0.70
N ARG A 56 10.37 24.31 1.09
CA ARG A 56 9.52 24.55 2.26
C ARG A 56 10.35 24.44 3.53
N ALA A 57 11.16 23.39 3.67
CA ALA A 57 12.05 23.22 4.81
C ALA A 57 13.05 24.38 4.95
N ASN A 58 13.59 24.90 3.84
CA ASN A 58 14.42 26.11 3.80
C ASN A 58 13.68 27.34 4.35
N ARG A 59 12.47 27.62 3.83
CA ARG A 59 11.68 28.77 4.27
C ARG A 59 11.29 28.67 5.76
N THR A 60 10.84 27.50 6.21
CA THR A 60 10.40 27.28 7.58
C THR A 60 11.55 27.29 8.58
N SER A 61 12.71 26.71 8.24
CA SER A 61 13.90 26.75 9.12
C SER A 61 14.55 28.14 9.18
N GLY A 62 14.27 29.00 8.20
CA GLY A 62 14.70 30.39 8.15
C GLY A 62 16.18 30.56 7.84
N ARG A 63 16.69 31.77 8.06
CA ARG A 63 18.07 32.14 7.73
C ARG A 63 19.02 32.01 8.93
N TYR A 64 20.28 31.73 8.64
CA TYR A 64 21.40 31.84 9.57
C TYR A 64 22.34 32.97 9.15
N LYS A 65 23.14 33.45 10.10
CA LYS A 65 24.25 34.38 9.86
C LYS A 65 25.42 33.92 10.71
N ASN A 66 26.53 33.54 10.09
CA ASN A 66 27.73 33.10 10.78
C ASN A 66 28.98 33.63 10.06
N ALA A 67 29.90 34.27 10.80
CA ALA A 67 31.16 34.80 10.24
C ALA A 67 30.99 35.62 8.95
N GLY A 68 29.95 36.48 8.88
CA GLY A 68 29.66 37.31 7.70
C GLY A 68 28.89 36.61 6.57
N VAL A 69 28.78 35.29 6.60
CA VAL A 69 27.99 34.51 5.63
C VAL A 69 26.53 34.45 6.07
N VAL A 70 25.61 34.68 5.13
CA VAL A 70 24.17 34.54 5.33
C VAL A 70 23.64 33.45 4.40
N GLY A 71 22.85 32.53 4.94
CA GLY A 71 22.25 31.44 4.17
C GLY A 71 21.01 30.89 4.86
N TYR A 72 20.49 29.77 4.37
CA TYR A 72 19.36 29.06 5.00
C TYR A 72 19.85 27.99 5.98
N VAL A 73 19.15 27.87 7.10
CA VAL A 73 19.49 26.89 8.15
C VAL A 73 19.43 25.47 7.61
N TYR A 74 18.42 25.12 6.82
CA TYR A 74 18.36 23.80 6.18
C TYR A 74 19.58 23.54 5.29
N THR A 75 19.97 24.45 4.40
CA THR A 75 21.20 24.31 3.59
C THR A 75 22.43 24.08 4.46
N LEU A 76 22.64 24.89 5.50
CA LEU A 76 23.76 24.73 6.44
C LEU A 76 23.82 23.32 7.05
N MET A 77 22.67 22.76 7.39
CA MET A 77 22.58 21.44 8.02
C MET A 77 22.76 20.31 7.00
N GLN A 78 22.38 20.52 5.74
CA GLN A 78 22.55 19.56 4.63
C GLN A 78 23.98 19.48 4.09
N ASP A 79 24.85 20.44 4.40
CA ASP A 79 26.26 20.45 3.96
C ASP A 79 27.04 19.20 4.39
N HIS A 80 26.56 18.47 5.41
CA HIS A 80 27.20 17.23 5.85
C HIS A 80 26.21 16.21 6.40
N MET A 81 26.51 14.92 6.18
CA MET A 81 25.70 13.81 6.67
C MET A 81 25.59 13.81 8.22
N SER A 82 26.62 14.24 8.94
CA SER A 82 26.56 14.32 10.41
C SER A 82 25.72 15.47 10.96
N THR A 83 25.20 16.37 10.12
CA THR A 83 24.36 17.50 10.54
C THR A 83 22.97 17.44 9.91
N SER A 84 22.67 16.40 9.14
CA SER A 84 21.42 16.29 8.40
C SER A 84 20.54 15.14 8.90
N LEU A 85 19.23 15.35 9.01
CA LEU A 85 18.25 14.29 9.31
C LEU A 85 17.85 13.47 8.07
N VAL A 86 18.05 14.00 6.86
CA VAL A 86 17.65 13.36 5.61
C VAL A 86 18.78 13.44 4.59
N VAL A 87 18.96 12.40 3.78
CA VAL A 87 19.97 12.37 2.73
C VAL A 87 19.29 12.54 1.39
N SER A 88 19.70 13.55 0.62
CA SER A 88 19.19 13.78 -0.74
C SER A 88 19.66 12.66 -1.67
N MET A 89 18.71 11.91 -2.24
CA MET A 89 19.00 10.91 -3.28
C MET A 89 18.89 11.54 -4.67
N ARG A 90 17.98 12.51 -4.80
CA ARG A 90 17.76 13.26 -6.03
C ARG A 90 17.26 14.65 -5.69
N GLU A 91 17.89 15.66 -6.26
CA GLU A 91 17.41 17.04 -6.15
C GLU A 91 16.26 17.28 -7.11
N GLY A 92 15.25 17.98 -6.62
CA GLY A 92 14.15 18.49 -7.42
C GLY A 92 14.59 19.60 -8.35
N ASP A 93 13.83 19.80 -9.41
CA ASP A 93 14.09 20.84 -10.40
C ASP A 93 12.76 21.49 -10.81
N ASN A 94 12.70 22.81 -10.61
CA ASN A 94 11.52 23.62 -10.85
C ASN A 94 11.17 23.72 -12.35
N LEU A 95 12.15 23.57 -13.25
CA LEU A 95 11.90 23.56 -14.71
C LEU A 95 11.24 22.27 -15.16
N THR A 96 11.56 21.15 -14.50
CA THR A 96 11.00 19.83 -14.79
C THR A 96 9.84 19.45 -13.86
N HIS A 97 9.42 20.36 -12.97
CA HIS A 97 8.43 20.13 -11.90
C HIS A 97 8.73 18.89 -11.05
N ARG A 98 10.01 18.53 -10.90
CA ARG A 98 10.44 17.36 -10.13
C ARG A 98 10.62 17.73 -8.67
N VAL A 99 10.03 16.93 -7.78
CA VAL A 99 10.21 17.07 -6.33
C VAL A 99 11.48 16.35 -5.90
N SER A 100 12.20 16.90 -4.91
CA SER A 100 13.38 16.24 -4.34
C SER A 100 12.98 14.92 -3.67
N ARG A 101 13.84 13.90 -3.81
CA ARG A 101 13.68 12.59 -3.16
C ARG A 101 14.76 12.42 -2.11
N VAL A 102 14.36 12.06 -0.90
CA VAL A 102 15.26 11.88 0.24
C VAL A 102 15.06 10.53 0.91
N VAL A 103 16.07 10.07 1.63
CA VAL A 103 15.97 8.96 2.58
C VAL A 103 16.26 9.45 3.99
N PHE A 104 15.79 8.73 5.01
CA PHE A 104 16.21 9.02 6.39
C PHE A 104 17.71 8.81 6.53
N ASN A 105 18.37 9.73 7.21
CA ASN A 105 19.77 9.55 7.52
C ASN A 105 19.92 8.38 8.51
N PRO A 106 20.70 7.33 8.18
CA PRO A 106 20.88 6.18 9.07
C PRO A 106 21.37 6.55 10.48
N ILE A 107 22.14 7.65 10.61
CA ILE A 107 22.66 8.14 11.90
C ILE A 107 21.51 8.52 12.86
N TYR A 108 20.42 9.05 12.32
CA TYR A 108 19.30 9.63 13.08
C TYR A 108 18.00 8.87 12.90
N LYS A 109 17.98 7.82 12.07
CA LYS A 109 16.75 7.09 11.70
C LYS A 109 15.97 6.67 12.94
N LYS A 110 16.64 6.06 13.93
CA LYS A 110 16.01 5.62 15.18
C LYS A 110 15.32 6.78 15.90
N GLU A 111 16.02 7.89 16.12
CA GLU A 111 15.44 9.04 16.82
C GLU A 111 14.36 9.77 16.00
N ILE A 112 14.45 9.75 14.67
CA ILE A 112 13.39 10.25 13.79
C ILE A 112 12.13 9.40 14.00
N MET A 113 12.25 8.07 13.98
CA MET A 113 11.12 7.16 14.19
C MET A 113 10.51 7.30 15.59
N GLU A 114 11.33 7.40 16.63
CA GLU A 114 10.88 7.67 17.99
C GLU A 114 10.14 9.02 18.07
N ALA A 115 10.70 10.07 17.44
CA ALA A 115 10.05 11.37 17.39
C ALA A 115 8.71 11.29 16.66
N LEU A 116 8.63 10.64 15.49
CA LEU A 116 7.38 10.42 14.75
C LEU A 116 6.33 9.67 15.55
N GLY A 117 6.72 8.66 16.34
CA GLY A 117 5.81 7.94 17.23
C GLY A 117 5.26 8.80 18.38
N SER A 118 5.99 9.84 18.79
CA SER A 118 5.59 10.78 19.85
C SER A 118 4.92 12.05 19.34
N LEU A 119 5.01 12.34 18.05
CA LEU A 119 4.51 13.58 17.46
C LEU A 119 2.99 13.51 17.30
N THR A 120 2.29 14.36 18.05
CA THR A 120 0.96 14.83 17.65
C THR A 120 1.16 15.80 16.50
N ILE A 121 0.95 15.32 15.27
CA ILE A 121 1.03 16.20 14.11
C ILE A 121 -0.29 16.92 13.99
N GLU A 122 -0.35 18.11 14.59
CA GLU A 122 -1.44 19.04 14.31
C GLU A 122 -1.46 19.32 12.80
N CYS A 123 -2.62 19.07 12.17
CA CYS A 123 -2.81 19.43 10.79
C CYS A 123 -2.73 20.95 10.69
N GLU A 124 -1.79 21.46 9.87
CA GLU A 124 -1.59 22.90 9.73
C GLU A 124 -2.93 23.58 9.36
N PRO A 125 -3.38 24.60 10.13
CA PRO A 125 -4.73 25.14 9.99
C PRO A 125 -5.06 25.65 8.58
N THR A 126 -4.08 26.21 7.87
CA THR A 126 -4.26 26.71 6.50
C THR A 126 -4.53 25.56 5.53
N ARG A 127 -3.82 24.44 5.67
CA ARG A 127 -4.07 23.20 4.91
C ARG A 127 -5.45 22.62 5.22
N LEU A 128 -5.85 22.64 6.49
CA LEU A 128 -7.18 22.18 6.90
C LEU A 128 -8.29 23.02 6.26
N GLN A 129 -8.16 24.33 6.30
CA GLN A 129 -9.09 25.25 5.64
C GLN A 129 -9.13 25.05 4.13
N ALA A 130 -7.98 24.87 3.48
CA ALA A 130 -7.90 24.61 2.04
C ALA A 130 -8.54 23.28 1.64
N LEU A 131 -8.38 22.23 2.45
CA LEU A 131 -9.05 20.94 2.22
C LEU A 131 -10.56 21.04 2.42
N LYS A 132 -11.00 21.70 3.50
CA LYS A 132 -12.43 21.94 3.76
C LYS A 132 -13.09 22.74 2.64
N ALA A 133 -12.42 23.79 2.14
CA ALA A 133 -12.93 24.60 1.05
C ALA A 133 -13.06 23.85 -0.29
N LYS A 134 -12.30 22.78 -0.48
CA LYS A 134 -12.35 21.93 -1.69
C LYS A 134 -13.15 20.64 -1.49
N SER A 135 -13.63 20.36 -0.28
CA SER A 135 -14.36 19.13 0.01
C SER A 135 -15.60 19.04 -0.86
N ASN A 136 -15.78 17.87 -1.48
CA ASN A 136 -16.94 17.56 -2.32
C ASN A 136 -17.49 16.15 -2.08
N VAL A 137 -16.90 15.40 -1.16
CA VAL A 137 -17.37 14.09 -0.71
C VAL A 137 -17.38 14.08 0.81
N VAL A 138 -18.46 13.59 1.39
CA VAL A 138 -18.60 13.40 2.83
C VAL A 138 -18.66 11.90 3.09
N VAL A 139 -17.80 11.39 3.97
CA VAL A 139 -17.78 9.98 4.35
C VAL A 139 -18.06 9.83 5.83
N GLN A 140 -19.06 9.03 6.18
CA GLN A 140 -19.33 8.68 7.57
C GLN A 140 -18.23 7.77 8.13
N VAL A 141 -17.75 8.11 9.33
CA VAL A 141 -16.72 7.36 10.05
C VAL A 141 -17.18 6.91 11.43
N ASP A 142 -16.57 5.84 11.90
CA ASP A 142 -16.74 5.25 13.22
C ASP A 142 -15.54 5.63 14.10
N LEU A 143 -15.72 6.69 14.91
CA LEU A 143 -14.66 7.18 15.79
C LEU A 143 -14.33 6.23 16.93
N ASP A 144 -15.29 5.39 17.36
CA ASP A 144 -15.06 4.43 18.44
C ASP A 144 -14.16 3.27 17.97
N SER A 145 -14.44 2.75 16.77
CA SER A 145 -13.58 1.77 16.11
C SER A 145 -12.19 2.33 15.82
N LEU A 146 -12.10 3.59 15.40
CA LEU A 146 -10.82 4.26 15.14
C LEU A 146 -10.03 4.52 16.43
N ALA A 147 -10.68 4.97 17.51
CA ALA A 147 -10.06 5.16 18.82
C ALA A 147 -9.54 3.84 19.40
N SER A 148 -10.30 2.76 19.26
CA SER A 148 -9.88 1.40 19.65
C SER A 148 -8.63 0.97 18.88
N TYR A 149 -8.59 1.23 17.57
CA TYR A 149 -7.42 0.96 16.73
C TYR A 149 -6.18 1.75 17.17
N ILE A 150 -6.34 3.03 17.48
CA ILE A 150 -5.26 3.89 17.98
C ILE A 150 -4.70 3.35 19.31
N ALA A 151 -5.58 3.03 20.26
CA ALA A 151 -5.20 2.55 21.59
C ALA A 151 -4.38 1.24 21.49
N GLN A 152 -4.89 0.27 20.74
CA GLN A 152 -4.25 -1.04 20.63
C GLN A 152 -2.98 -0.99 19.75
N THR A 153 -2.92 -0.13 18.74
CA THR A 153 -1.69 0.11 17.99
C THR A 153 -0.59 0.72 18.88
N ARG A 154 -0.94 1.68 19.76
CA ARG A 154 -0.02 2.22 20.77
C ARG A 154 0.47 1.14 21.74
N MET A 155 -0.42 0.25 22.19
CA MET A 155 -0.03 -0.87 23.06
C MET A 155 0.95 -1.82 22.36
N THR A 156 0.68 -2.15 21.09
CA THR A 156 1.54 -3.04 20.29
C THR A 156 2.93 -2.43 20.09
N LEU A 157 3.01 -1.12 19.79
CA LEU A 157 4.28 -0.40 19.67
C LEU A 157 5.05 -0.35 21.00
N LYS A 158 4.36 -0.21 22.15
CA LYS A 158 5.00 -0.24 23.48
C LYS A 158 5.57 -1.61 23.84
N GLN A 159 4.93 -2.69 23.40
CA GLN A 159 5.40 -4.06 23.62
C GLN A 159 6.64 -4.37 22.78
N GLY A 160 6.84 -3.64 21.68
CA GLY A 160 7.93 -3.84 20.74
C GLY A 160 7.71 -5.05 19.83
N SER A 161 8.32 -4.99 18.64
CA SER A 161 8.40 -6.09 17.69
C SER A 161 9.85 -6.31 17.28
N HIS A 162 10.22 -7.55 16.97
CA HIS A 162 11.55 -7.84 16.43
C HIS A 162 11.70 -7.46 14.94
N VAL A 163 10.66 -6.92 14.31
CA VAL A 163 10.63 -6.59 12.87
C VAL A 163 10.46 -5.08 12.67
N GLU A 164 11.56 -4.38 12.37
CA GLU A 164 11.61 -2.91 12.18
C GLU A 164 10.57 -2.41 11.17
N ALA A 165 10.46 -3.07 10.01
CA ALA A 165 9.49 -2.69 8.97
C ALA A 165 8.01 -2.77 9.44
N TYR A 166 7.71 -3.67 10.39
CA TYR A 166 6.37 -3.76 10.97
C TYR A 166 6.10 -2.60 11.93
N GLU A 167 7.08 -2.23 12.77
CA GLU A 167 6.97 -1.06 13.65
C GLU A 167 6.83 0.25 12.86
N GLU A 168 7.59 0.41 11.78
CA GLU A 168 7.48 1.56 10.88
C GLU A 168 6.07 1.68 10.28
N LYS A 169 5.50 0.56 9.82
CA LYS A 169 4.12 0.49 9.33
C LYS A 169 3.12 0.87 10.43
N LEU A 170 3.27 0.33 11.64
CA LEU A 170 2.38 0.64 12.76
C LEU A 170 2.45 2.11 13.16
N THR A 171 3.66 2.68 13.24
CA THR A 171 3.85 4.11 13.53
C THR A 171 3.18 4.97 12.47
N ARG A 172 3.36 4.66 11.18
CA ARG A 172 2.68 5.38 10.09
C ARG A 172 1.16 5.28 10.20
N ASN A 173 0.63 4.08 10.42
CA ASN A 173 -0.80 3.86 10.55
C ASN A 173 -1.39 4.60 11.77
N LEU A 174 -0.67 4.64 12.89
CA LEU A 174 -1.06 5.35 14.09
C LEU A 174 -1.15 6.87 13.86
N MET A 175 -0.18 7.44 13.16
CA MET A 175 -0.18 8.86 12.80
C MET A 175 -1.38 9.21 11.92
N ILE A 176 -1.62 8.42 10.86
CA ILE A 176 -2.76 8.60 9.97
C ILE A 176 -4.08 8.50 10.76
N ALA A 177 -4.24 7.45 11.57
CA ALA A 177 -5.45 7.24 12.35
C ALA A 177 -5.73 8.40 13.32
N THR A 178 -4.70 8.89 14.01
CA THR A 178 -4.81 10.02 14.94
C THR A 178 -5.26 11.28 14.19
N GLN A 179 -4.67 11.56 13.03
CA GLN A 179 -5.08 12.71 12.22
C GLN A 179 -6.51 12.61 11.69
N LEU A 180 -7.00 11.41 11.35
CA LEU A 180 -8.39 11.25 10.95
C LEU A 180 -9.35 11.62 12.09
N VAL A 181 -9.01 11.34 13.34
CA VAL A 181 -9.80 11.78 14.50
C VAL A 181 -9.82 13.30 14.59
N ASP A 182 -8.67 13.96 14.43
CA ASP A 182 -8.57 15.43 14.49
C ASP A 182 -9.31 16.13 13.32
N LEU A 183 -9.45 15.44 12.18
CA LEU A 183 -10.13 15.93 10.99
C LEU A 183 -11.64 15.69 11.00
N ALA A 184 -12.11 14.73 11.80
CA ALA A 184 -13.52 14.36 11.82
C ALA A 184 -14.37 15.47 12.43
N ARG A 185 -15.50 15.77 11.77
CA ARG A 185 -16.55 16.61 12.33
C ARG A 185 -17.67 15.73 12.87
N VAL A 186 -18.30 16.14 13.96
CA VAL A 186 -19.42 15.43 14.56
C VAL A 186 -20.69 16.28 14.42
N GLU A 187 -21.72 15.69 13.82
CA GLU A 187 -23.06 16.25 13.69
C GLU A 187 -24.06 15.19 14.13
N ASP A 188 -24.99 15.54 15.03
CA ASP A 188 -26.04 14.64 15.52
C ASP A 188 -25.53 13.27 16.01
N SER A 189 -24.41 13.25 16.72
CA SER A 189 -23.72 12.05 17.21
C SER A 189 -23.15 11.14 16.12
N VAL A 190 -23.12 11.60 14.87
CA VAL A 190 -22.50 10.90 13.74
C VAL A 190 -21.25 11.66 13.31
N ALA A 191 -20.15 10.93 13.11
CA ALA A 191 -18.88 11.50 12.69
C ALA A 191 -18.70 11.40 11.18
N TYR A 192 -18.12 12.44 10.59
CA TYR A 192 -17.88 12.55 9.16
C TYR A 192 -16.48 13.06 8.84
N LEU A 193 -15.93 12.60 7.73
CA LEU A 193 -14.75 13.16 7.08
C LEU A 193 -15.17 13.89 5.82
N ASP A 194 -14.74 15.15 5.72
CA ASP A 194 -14.86 15.97 4.52
C ASP A 194 -13.64 15.71 3.63
N GLU A 195 -13.88 15.12 2.47
CA GLU A 195 -12.84 14.72 1.52
C GLU A 195 -12.95 15.47 0.18
N TYR A 196 -11.80 15.71 -0.44
CA TYR A 196 -11.71 16.28 -1.78
C TYR A 196 -11.33 15.21 -2.81
N TRP A 197 -12.23 14.99 -3.76
CA TRP A 197 -12.13 13.98 -4.80
C TRP A 197 -12.21 14.64 -6.17
N GLU A 198 -11.38 14.21 -7.11
CA GLU A 198 -11.44 14.67 -8.49
C GLU A 198 -11.56 13.51 -9.46
N TYR A 199 -12.29 13.73 -10.56
CA TYR A 199 -12.23 12.84 -11.69
C TYR A 199 -10.92 13.05 -12.45
N ILE A 200 -10.19 11.97 -12.70
CA ILE A 200 -9.14 11.99 -13.72
C ILE A 200 -9.75 11.81 -15.10
N ASP A 201 -8.95 11.98 -16.14
CA ASP A 201 -9.39 11.94 -17.54
C ASP A 201 -9.96 10.57 -17.96
N SER A 202 -9.66 9.50 -17.23
CA SER A 202 -10.27 8.18 -17.41
C SER A 202 -11.64 8.03 -16.71
N GLY A 203 -12.19 9.10 -16.13
CA GLY A 203 -13.45 9.08 -15.38
C GLY A 203 -13.41 8.38 -14.02
N ARG A 204 -12.22 8.00 -13.55
CA ARG A 204 -11.99 7.44 -12.22
C ARG A 204 -11.93 8.58 -11.19
N MET A 205 -12.60 8.40 -10.06
CA MET A 205 -12.47 9.35 -8.94
C MET A 205 -11.22 9.06 -8.12
N HIS A 206 -10.46 10.10 -7.82
CA HIS A 206 -9.27 10.07 -6.97
C HIS A 206 -9.46 10.99 -5.78
N GLY A 207 -9.35 10.43 -4.58
CA GLY A 207 -9.26 11.19 -3.35
C GLY A 207 -7.90 11.89 -3.21
N HIS A 208 -7.88 13.03 -2.53
CA HIS A 208 -6.66 13.80 -2.26
C HIS A 208 -6.35 13.85 -0.77
N GLY A 209 -5.08 14.13 -0.44
CA GLY A 209 -4.64 14.21 0.96
C GLY A 209 -4.84 12.90 1.72
N LEU A 210 -5.44 12.99 2.91
CA LEU A 210 -5.75 11.86 3.80
C LEU A 210 -7.11 11.23 3.49
N SER A 211 -7.49 11.20 2.22
CA SER A 211 -8.71 10.51 1.78
C SER A 211 -8.69 9.05 2.19
N LEU A 212 -9.84 8.53 2.67
CA LEU A 212 -10.03 7.12 2.97
C LEU A 212 -9.71 6.22 1.77
N GLN A 213 -9.79 6.73 0.53
CA GLN A 213 -9.41 6.00 -0.68
C GLN A 213 -7.90 5.67 -0.73
N ARG A 214 -7.04 6.50 -0.13
CA ARG A 214 -5.57 6.44 -0.25
C ARG A 214 -4.87 5.87 0.96
N ILE A 215 -5.47 5.97 2.13
CA ILE A 215 -4.86 5.49 3.37
C ILE A 215 -4.75 3.95 3.40
N PRO A 216 -3.88 3.40 4.28
CA PRO A 216 -3.75 1.97 4.48
C PRO A 216 -5.08 1.28 4.79
N LYS A 217 -5.25 0.05 4.29
CA LYS A 217 -6.48 -0.74 4.42
C LYS A 217 -6.90 -0.90 5.89
N GLU A 218 -5.95 -1.10 6.79
CA GLU A 218 -6.21 -1.31 8.22
C GLU A 218 -6.82 -0.05 8.87
N VAL A 219 -6.26 1.13 8.56
CA VAL A 219 -6.78 2.41 9.08
C VAL A 219 -8.14 2.72 8.46
N ARG A 220 -8.32 2.46 7.16
CA ARG A 220 -9.62 2.60 6.49
C ARG A 220 -10.69 1.72 7.11
N HIS A 221 -10.36 0.47 7.41
CA HIS A 221 -11.29 -0.48 8.03
C HIS A 221 -11.63 -0.07 9.47
N ALA A 222 -10.68 0.49 10.21
CA ALA A 222 -10.95 1.07 11.52
C ALA A 222 -11.88 2.29 11.41
N ALA A 223 -11.61 3.21 10.47
CA ALA A 223 -12.42 4.40 10.26
C ALA A 223 -13.84 4.10 9.73
N LEU A 224 -14.02 3.05 8.92
CA LEU A 224 -15.34 2.67 8.41
C LEU A 224 -16.16 1.84 9.41
N GLY A 225 -15.55 1.31 10.47
CA GLY A 225 -16.24 0.45 11.43
C GLY A 225 -16.70 -0.88 10.81
N HIS A 226 -17.69 -1.50 11.44
CA HIS A 226 -18.34 -2.69 10.90
C HIS A 226 -19.04 -2.39 9.57
N CYS A 227 -18.65 -3.11 8.52
CA CYS A 227 -19.24 -2.96 7.21
C CYS A 227 -18.99 -4.21 6.34
N TYR A 228 -19.46 -4.20 5.10
CA TYR A 228 -19.23 -5.23 4.11
C TYR A 228 -18.50 -4.64 2.91
N ARG A 229 -17.48 -5.36 2.46
CA ARG A 229 -16.62 -4.99 1.34
C ARG A 229 -16.91 -5.91 0.17
N TYR A 230 -17.29 -5.34 -0.97
CA TYR A 230 -17.50 -6.07 -2.22
C TYR A 230 -16.43 -5.68 -3.23
N ASP A 231 -15.54 -6.62 -3.55
CA ASP A 231 -14.30 -6.40 -4.29
C ASP A 231 -14.30 -7.20 -5.59
N PHE A 232 -13.93 -6.58 -6.72
CA PHE A 232 -13.86 -7.29 -8.00
C PHE A 232 -12.73 -8.31 -8.03
N LYS A 233 -13.01 -9.50 -8.57
CA LYS A 233 -12.03 -10.57 -8.70
C LYS A 233 -11.26 -10.42 -9.99
N ALA A 234 -9.95 -10.19 -9.87
CA ALA A 234 -9.05 -10.07 -11.02
C ALA A 234 -9.56 -9.06 -12.07
N ALA A 235 -10.06 -7.91 -11.61
CA ALA A 235 -10.78 -6.93 -12.43
C ALA A 235 -10.05 -6.59 -13.74
N SER A 236 -8.75 -6.29 -13.68
CA SER A 236 -7.94 -5.99 -14.87
C SER A 236 -7.97 -7.08 -15.93
N TYR A 237 -7.86 -8.34 -15.51
CA TYR A 237 -7.94 -9.48 -16.42
C TYR A 237 -9.36 -9.67 -16.93
N ALA A 238 -10.36 -9.67 -16.05
CA ALA A 238 -11.74 -9.97 -16.40
C ALA A 238 -12.35 -8.93 -17.36
N ILE A 239 -12.15 -7.64 -17.06
CA ILE A 239 -12.72 -6.54 -17.83
C ILE A 239 -12.05 -6.43 -19.20
N MET A 240 -10.71 -6.47 -19.26
CA MET A 240 -9.98 -6.34 -20.52
C MET A 240 -10.23 -7.55 -21.43
N THR A 241 -10.27 -8.75 -20.87
CA THR A 241 -10.60 -9.97 -21.65
C THR A 241 -12.04 -9.91 -22.16
N SER A 242 -12.98 -9.40 -21.35
CA SER A 242 -14.37 -9.21 -21.78
C SER A 242 -14.47 -8.25 -22.97
N LEU A 243 -13.76 -7.12 -22.93
CA LEU A 243 -13.70 -6.18 -24.05
C LEU A 243 -13.06 -6.81 -25.28
N ALA A 244 -11.93 -7.52 -25.12
CA ALA A 244 -11.24 -8.14 -26.25
C ALA A 244 -12.10 -9.22 -26.93
N LEU A 245 -12.89 -9.99 -26.18
CA LEU A 245 -13.85 -10.95 -26.73
C LEU A 245 -15.05 -10.30 -27.41
N GLN A 246 -15.45 -9.08 -27.00
CA GLN A 246 -16.46 -8.31 -27.71
C GLN A 246 -15.92 -7.80 -29.05
N ILE A 247 -14.64 -7.42 -29.10
CA ILE A 247 -13.95 -6.99 -30.33
C ILE A 247 -13.71 -8.19 -31.27
N ASP A 248 -13.22 -9.30 -30.72
CA ASP A 248 -12.92 -10.53 -31.44
C ASP A 248 -13.40 -11.76 -30.63
N PRO A 249 -14.61 -12.28 -30.93
CA PRO A 249 -15.15 -13.45 -30.26
C PRO A 249 -14.35 -14.75 -30.47
N THR A 250 -13.42 -14.78 -31.43
CA THR A 250 -12.60 -15.96 -31.75
C THR A 250 -11.30 -16.02 -30.96
N LEU A 251 -11.01 -14.99 -30.16
CA LEU A 251 -9.78 -14.85 -29.39
C LEU A 251 -9.61 -15.99 -28.38
N LYS A 252 -8.46 -16.66 -28.43
CA LYS A 252 -8.11 -17.72 -27.49
C LYS A 252 -7.75 -17.12 -26.14
N THR A 253 -8.60 -17.35 -25.15
CA THR A 253 -8.48 -16.78 -23.80
C THR A 253 -8.71 -17.83 -22.69
N ALA A 254 -8.54 -19.11 -23.01
CA ALA A 254 -8.88 -20.20 -22.09
C ALA A 254 -8.00 -20.19 -20.83
N ALA A 255 -6.67 -20.04 -20.98
CA ALA A 255 -5.77 -19.98 -19.83
C ALA A 255 -6.03 -18.73 -18.97
N LEU A 256 -6.40 -17.60 -19.59
CA LEU A 256 -6.73 -16.36 -18.92
C LEU A 256 -8.06 -16.45 -18.18
N GLN A 257 -9.07 -17.09 -18.76
CA GLN A 257 -10.34 -17.39 -18.11
C GLN A 257 -10.17 -18.33 -16.92
N ASP A 258 -9.35 -19.36 -17.05
CA ASP A 258 -8.97 -20.25 -15.94
C ASP A 258 -8.24 -19.47 -14.86
N TYR A 259 -7.32 -18.56 -15.23
CA TYR A 259 -6.67 -17.66 -14.29
C TYR A 259 -7.65 -16.77 -13.53
N ILE A 260 -8.60 -16.14 -14.22
CA ILE A 260 -9.64 -15.30 -13.58
C ILE A 260 -10.44 -16.12 -12.56
N ARG A 261 -10.81 -17.36 -12.91
CA ARG A 261 -11.63 -18.24 -12.06
C ARG A 261 -10.86 -18.85 -10.88
N TYR A 262 -9.62 -19.29 -11.11
CA TYR A 262 -8.84 -20.11 -10.17
C TYR A 262 -7.54 -19.42 -9.71
N ARG A 263 -7.47 -18.08 -9.74
CA ARG A 263 -6.27 -17.26 -9.50
C ARG A 263 -5.39 -17.71 -8.33
N SER A 264 -5.97 -17.99 -7.14
CA SER A 264 -5.17 -18.38 -5.97
C SER A 264 -4.54 -19.76 -6.14
N ALA A 265 -5.29 -20.74 -6.65
CA ALA A 265 -4.77 -22.07 -6.90
C ALA A 265 -3.63 -22.05 -7.94
N ILE A 266 -3.80 -21.29 -9.03
CA ILE A 266 -2.78 -21.11 -10.07
C ILE A 266 -1.54 -20.43 -9.51
N ARG A 267 -1.71 -19.30 -8.78
CA ARG A 267 -0.59 -18.60 -8.14
C ARG A 267 0.19 -19.51 -7.19
N LYS A 268 -0.50 -20.30 -6.35
CA LYS A 268 0.14 -21.26 -5.43
C LYS A 268 0.96 -22.32 -6.17
N ARG A 269 0.42 -22.90 -7.25
CA ARG A 269 1.13 -23.90 -8.05
C ARG A 269 2.40 -23.32 -8.68
N ILE A 270 2.26 -22.22 -9.42
CA ILE A 270 3.41 -21.59 -10.08
C ILE A 270 4.43 -21.12 -9.02
N ALA A 271 4.00 -20.46 -7.94
CA ALA A 271 4.90 -19.99 -6.88
C ALA A 271 5.73 -21.13 -6.27
N LYS A 272 5.09 -22.28 -6.02
CA LYS A 272 5.75 -23.49 -5.49
C LYS A 272 6.83 -24.00 -6.44
N GLU A 273 6.55 -24.05 -7.75
CA GLU A 273 7.52 -24.50 -8.75
C GLU A 273 8.72 -23.55 -8.90
N ILE A 274 8.48 -22.24 -8.79
CA ILE A 274 9.53 -21.23 -8.92
C ILE A 274 10.34 -21.06 -7.63
N GLY A 275 9.79 -21.48 -6.48
CA GLY A 275 10.41 -21.28 -5.16
C GLY A 275 10.25 -19.85 -4.65
N ILE A 276 9.05 -19.27 -4.77
CA ILE A 276 8.66 -17.97 -4.21
C ILE A 276 7.34 -18.09 -3.43
N SER A 277 6.95 -17.04 -2.70
CA SER A 277 5.65 -17.01 -2.01
C SER A 277 4.49 -16.74 -2.98
N GLU A 278 3.27 -17.16 -2.60
CA GLU A 278 2.05 -16.82 -3.35
C GLU A 278 1.86 -15.30 -3.47
N ASP A 279 2.17 -14.54 -2.41
CA ASP A 279 2.06 -13.08 -2.42
C ASP A 279 2.99 -12.44 -3.43
N TRP A 280 4.20 -12.97 -3.60
CA TRP A 280 5.12 -12.53 -4.64
C TRP A 280 4.57 -12.84 -6.04
N MET A 281 4.03 -14.04 -6.24
CA MET A 281 3.39 -14.40 -7.52
C MET A 281 2.16 -13.52 -7.82
N LYS A 282 1.37 -13.19 -6.81
CA LYS A 282 0.29 -12.20 -6.90
C LYS A 282 0.84 -10.85 -7.37
N GLY A 283 1.94 -10.37 -6.77
CA GLY A 283 2.61 -9.14 -7.19
C GLY A 283 3.02 -9.15 -8.66
N ILE A 284 3.59 -10.26 -9.15
CA ILE A 284 3.97 -10.43 -10.56
C ILE A 284 2.75 -10.32 -11.48
N PHE A 285 1.68 -11.08 -11.23
CA PHE A 285 0.48 -10.99 -12.05
C PHE A 285 -0.21 -9.62 -11.94
N THR A 286 -0.18 -8.97 -10.78
CA THR A 286 -0.69 -7.60 -10.66
C THR A 286 0.11 -6.66 -11.55
N ALA A 287 1.44 -6.72 -11.53
CA ALA A 287 2.30 -5.90 -12.38
C ALA A 287 2.04 -6.15 -13.88
N LEU A 288 1.89 -7.42 -14.28
CA LEU A 288 1.56 -7.79 -15.65
C LEU A 288 0.20 -7.25 -16.11
N GLY A 289 -0.81 -7.30 -15.24
CA GLY A 289 -2.14 -6.74 -15.53
C GLY A 289 -2.12 -5.22 -15.73
N PHE A 290 -1.08 -4.53 -15.23
CA PHE A 290 -0.82 -3.11 -15.46
C PHE A 290 0.26 -2.84 -16.53
N GLY A 291 0.65 -3.85 -17.31
CA GLY A 291 1.53 -3.71 -18.46
C GLY A 291 3.03 -3.80 -18.17
N ALA A 292 3.44 -4.37 -17.02
CA ALA A 292 4.85 -4.62 -16.75
C ALA A 292 5.48 -5.51 -17.83
N GLN A 293 6.72 -5.19 -18.22
CA GLN A 293 7.43 -5.91 -19.28
C GLN A 293 8.19 -7.12 -18.72
N LEU A 294 8.03 -8.27 -19.38
CA LEU A 294 8.87 -9.45 -19.17
C LEU A 294 10.10 -9.39 -20.07
N LYS A 295 11.15 -8.73 -19.59
CA LYS A 295 12.47 -8.72 -20.25
C LYS A 295 13.51 -9.25 -19.29
N ASP A 296 14.43 -10.08 -19.79
CA ASP A 296 15.64 -10.48 -19.06
C ASP A 296 16.62 -9.29 -18.99
N ASN A 297 16.24 -8.28 -18.22
CA ASN A 297 17.02 -7.09 -17.96
C ASN A 297 17.02 -6.85 -16.44
N PRO A 298 18.18 -6.77 -15.78
CA PRO A 298 18.26 -6.62 -14.32
C PRO A 298 17.61 -5.33 -13.79
N HIS A 299 17.27 -4.37 -14.65
CA HIS A 299 16.58 -3.13 -14.30
C HIS A 299 15.06 -3.20 -14.43
N THR A 300 14.47 -4.29 -14.95
CA THR A 300 13.01 -4.46 -14.93
C THR A 300 12.58 -5.01 -13.58
N GLU A 301 11.46 -4.50 -13.06
CA GLU A 301 11.02 -4.76 -11.68
C GLU A 301 10.89 -6.25 -11.36
N ILE A 302 10.29 -7.03 -12.26
CA ILE A 302 10.10 -8.48 -12.08
C ILE A 302 11.46 -9.21 -12.05
N ARG A 303 12.35 -8.87 -12.98
CA ARG A 303 13.67 -9.53 -13.11
C ARG A 303 14.64 -9.13 -12.00
N TYR A 304 14.57 -7.87 -11.56
CA TYR A 304 15.32 -7.35 -10.42
C TYR A 304 14.92 -8.08 -9.13
N ARG A 305 13.62 -8.11 -8.83
CA ARG A 305 13.09 -8.73 -7.60
C ARG A 305 13.32 -10.24 -7.55
N LEU A 306 13.12 -10.97 -8.66
CA LEU A 306 13.26 -12.44 -8.69
C LEU A 306 14.71 -12.93 -8.73
N GLY A 307 15.64 -12.13 -9.26
CA GLY A 307 16.95 -12.63 -9.67
C GLY A 307 16.88 -13.49 -10.94
N ARG A 308 18.05 -13.85 -11.49
CA ARG A 308 18.15 -14.46 -12.83
C ARG A 308 17.55 -15.85 -12.91
N GLU A 309 17.93 -16.70 -11.96
CA GLU A 309 17.58 -18.11 -11.97
C GLU A 309 16.06 -18.32 -11.86
N LYS A 310 15.42 -17.65 -10.88
CA LYS A 310 13.97 -17.75 -10.68
C LYS A 310 13.18 -17.12 -11.83
N TYR A 311 13.71 -16.04 -12.43
CA TYR A 311 13.11 -15.47 -13.63
C TYR A 311 13.13 -16.46 -14.80
N HIS A 312 14.24 -17.15 -15.05
CA HIS A 312 14.30 -18.17 -16.11
C HIS A 312 13.36 -19.34 -15.83
N LYS A 313 13.31 -19.84 -14.58
CA LYS A 313 12.32 -20.86 -14.19
C LYS A 313 10.89 -20.40 -14.46
N LEU A 314 10.56 -19.14 -14.14
CA LEU A 314 9.24 -18.56 -14.39
C LEU A 314 8.91 -18.52 -15.88
N MET A 315 9.86 -18.08 -16.71
CA MET A 315 9.68 -18.03 -18.17
C MET A 315 9.58 -19.42 -18.81
N CYS A 316 10.09 -20.47 -18.17
CA CYS A 316 9.94 -21.85 -18.62
C CYS A 316 8.64 -22.53 -18.11
N ASN A 317 7.92 -21.92 -17.16
CA ASN A 317 6.66 -22.48 -16.68
C ASN A 317 5.57 -22.35 -17.75
N ALA A 318 4.98 -23.48 -18.16
CA ALA A 318 4.03 -23.54 -19.26
C ALA A 318 2.71 -22.82 -18.94
N GLU A 319 2.19 -22.98 -17.72
CA GLU A 319 0.94 -22.35 -17.27
C GLU A 319 1.06 -20.82 -17.28
N PHE A 320 2.15 -20.28 -16.71
CA PHE A 320 2.49 -18.86 -16.73
C PHE A 320 2.63 -18.35 -18.17
N SER A 321 3.40 -19.05 -19.01
CA SER A 321 3.64 -18.64 -20.40
C SER A 321 2.36 -18.58 -21.22
N CYS A 322 1.44 -19.54 -21.03
CA CYS A 322 0.13 -19.52 -21.68
C CYS A 322 -0.69 -18.30 -21.25
N ILE A 323 -0.77 -18.00 -19.94
CA ILE A 323 -1.51 -16.84 -19.42
C ILE A 323 -0.94 -15.54 -19.97
N VAL A 324 0.38 -15.37 -19.95
CA VAL A 324 1.05 -14.17 -20.46
C VAL A 324 0.78 -13.97 -21.95
N ARG A 325 0.92 -15.03 -22.75
CA ARG A 325 0.67 -14.97 -24.19
C ARG A 325 -0.76 -14.55 -24.49
N GLU A 326 -1.75 -15.10 -23.79
CA GLU A 326 -3.14 -14.70 -23.97
C GLU A 326 -3.40 -13.25 -23.51
N LEU A 327 -2.75 -12.79 -22.43
CA LEU A 327 -2.81 -11.38 -22.00
C LEU A 327 -2.23 -10.42 -23.05
N GLU A 328 -1.12 -10.79 -23.69
CA GLU A 328 -0.52 -10.02 -24.78
C GLU A 328 -1.45 -9.97 -26.00
N GLN A 329 -2.11 -11.09 -26.33
CA GLN A 329 -3.11 -11.15 -27.40
C GLN A 329 -4.32 -10.25 -27.09
N VAL A 330 -4.88 -10.31 -25.88
CA VAL A 330 -5.94 -9.41 -25.41
C VAL A 330 -5.54 -7.94 -25.57
N SER A 331 -4.33 -7.60 -25.11
CA SER A 331 -3.80 -6.24 -25.20
C SER A 331 -3.62 -5.78 -26.65
N ALA A 332 -3.11 -6.65 -27.52
CA ALA A 332 -2.93 -6.37 -28.94
C ALA A 332 -4.26 -6.18 -29.66
N THR A 333 -5.25 -7.05 -29.41
CA THR A 333 -6.60 -6.96 -29.99
C THR A 333 -7.24 -5.62 -29.67
N ILE A 334 -7.20 -5.19 -28.40
CA ILE A 334 -7.75 -3.90 -27.98
C ILE A 334 -7.00 -2.75 -28.65
N LEU A 335 -5.66 -2.74 -28.58
CA LEU A 335 -4.85 -1.66 -29.15
C LEU A 335 -5.01 -1.52 -30.67
N ASN A 336 -5.15 -2.64 -31.38
CA ASN A 336 -5.36 -2.64 -32.83
C ASN A 336 -6.74 -2.09 -33.18
N HIS A 337 -7.77 -2.43 -32.39
CA HIS A 337 -9.13 -1.95 -32.60
C HIS A 337 -9.25 -0.42 -32.39
N VAL A 338 -8.66 0.12 -31.32
CA VAL A 338 -8.71 1.57 -31.03
C VAL A 338 -7.70 2.40 -31.84
N GLY A 339 -6.79 1.75 -32.57
CA GLY A 339 -5.79 2.42 -33.41
C GLY A 339 -4.79 3.30 -32.65
N LYS A 340 -4.17 4.25 -33.36
CA LYS A 340 -3.17 5.21 -32.82
C LYS A 340 -3.74 6.62 -32.60
N VAL A 341 -5.01 6.83 -32.88
CA VAL A 341 -5.64 8.15 -32.80
C VAL A 341 -6.37 8.33 -31.46
N ASP A 342 -6.83 9.56 -31.23
CA ASP A 342 -7.80 9.89 -30.21
C ASP A 342 -9.10 9.12 -30.46
N PHE A 343 -9.77 8.69 -29.39
CA PHE A 343 -11.00 7.92 -29.47
C PHE A 343 -11.87 8.16 -28.26
N GLU A 344 -13.15 7.83 -28.37
CA GLU A 344 -14.10 7.91 -27.27
C GLU A 344 -14.37 6.53 -26.68
N LEU A 345 -14.51 6.46 -25.36
CA LEU A 345 -14.89 5.26 -24.63
C LEU A 345 -15.72 5.66 -23.41
N MET A 346 -16.93 5.10 -23.29
CA MET A 346 -17.86 5.39 -22.18
C MET A 346 -18.14 6.90 -22.00
N GLY A 347 -18.22 7.65 -23.11
CA GLY A 347 -18.45 9.10 -23.11
C GLY A 347 -17.25 9.95 -22.67
N LEU A 348 -16.05 9.35 -22.63
CA LEU A 348 -14.79 10.03 -22.30
C LEU A 348 -13.85 10.01 -23.50
N THR A 349 -13.14 11.11 -23.71
CA THR A 349 -12.17 11.23 -24.81
C THR A 349 -10.76 10.85 -24.33
N TYR A 350 -10.19 9.84 -24.97
CA TYR A 350 -8.76 9.57 -24.87
C TYR A 350 -7.98 10.52 -25.78
N ASN A 351 -6.98 11.19 -25.21
CA ASN A 351 -6.02 12.00 -25.95
C ASN A 351 -4.68 11.24 -26.04
N GLU A 352 -4.14 11.08 -27.26
CA GLU A 352 -2.84 10.43 -27.49
C GLU A 352 -1.71 11.23 -26.84
N THR A 353 -1.85 12.55 -26.82
CA THR A 353 -0.96 13.45 -26.09
C THR A 353 -1.63 13.88 -24.79
N ASN A 354 -0.97 13.68 -23.67
CA ASN A 354 -1.53 14.06 -22.37
C ASN A 354 -1.67 15.60 -22.29
N PRO A 355 -2.89 16.13 -22.08
CA PRO A 355 -3.11 17.58 -22.10
C PRO A 355 -2.42 18.32 -20.96
N LYS A 356 -2.00 17.62 -19.90
CA LYS A 356 -1.34 18.24 -18.74
C LYS A 356 0.14 18.57 -18.97
N ASP A 357 0.85 17.73 -19.72
CA ASP A 357 2.30 17.82 -19.88
C ASP A 357 2.76 17.86 -21.36
N GLY A 358 1.84 17.68 -22.31
CA GLY A 358 2.16 17.65 -23.73
C GLY A 358 2.92 16.40 -24.18
N ILE A 359 3.04 15.37 -23.32
CA ILE A 359 3.80 14.16 -23.61
C ILE A 359 2.90 13.10 -24.24
N LYS A 360 3.39 12.48 -25.32
CA LYS A 360 2.72 11.35 -25.98
C LYS A 360 2.64 10.16 -25.04
N ARG A 361 1.43 9.61 -24.89
CA ARG A 361 1.17 8.43 -24.07
C ARG A 361 1.75 7.18 -24.71
N THR A 362 2.35 6.34 -23.88
CA THR A 362 2.81 5.00 -24.26
C THR A 362 1.63 4.04 -24.46
N LYS A 363 1.87 2.90 -25.13
CA LYS A 363 0.88 1.82 -25.26
C LYS A 363 0.34 1.35 -23.91
N ASN A 364 1.20 1.26 -22.90
CA ASN A 364 0.81 0.85 -21.55
C ASN A 364 -0.08 1.90 -20.86
N GLN A 365 0.22 3.19 -21.03
CA GLN A 365 -0.65 4.27 -20.54
C GLN A 365 -2.01 4.27 -21.27
N LYS A 366 -2.04 3.94 -22.57
CA LYS A 366 -3.28 3.76 -23.34
C LYS A 366 -4.13 2.62 -22.76
N LEU A 367 -3.54 1.44 -22.55
CA LEU A 367 -4.23 0.29 -21.95
C LEU A 367 -4.70 0.59 -20.52
N ALA A 368 -3.87 1.25 -19.72
CA ALA A 368 -4.23 1.65 -18.35
C ALA A 368 -5.42 2.61 -18.34
N TRP A 369 -5.45 3.59 -19.26
CA TRP A 369 -6.59 4.50 -19.40
C TRP A 369 -7.87 3.74 -19.79
N ILE A 370 -7.80 2.83 -20.78
CA ILE A 370 -8.95 2.00 -21.18
C ILE A 370 -9.47 1.17 -20.01
N TYR A 371 -8.57 0.48 -19.31
CA TYR A 371 -8.92 -0.30 -18.12
C TYR A 371 -9.62 0.56 -17.07
N GLN A 372 -9.07 1.73 -16.75
CA GLN A 372 -9.63 2.62 -15.72
C GLN A 372 -11.01 3.16 -16.10
N CYS A 373 -11.26 3.44 -17.39
CA CYS A 373 -12.58 3.82 -17.89
C CYS A 373 -13.59 2.68 -17.65
N LEU A 374 -13.24 1.46 -18.04
CA LEU A 374 -14.11 0.29 -17.90
C LEU A 374 -14.32 -0.11 -16.43
N GLU A 375 -13.26 -0.04 -15.60
CA GLU A 375 -13.34 -0.28 -14.15
C GLU A 375 -14.28 0.73 -13.48
N SER A 376 -14.16 2.01 -13.84
CA SER A 376 -15.02 3.07 -13.31
C SER A 376 -16.47 2.89 -13.72
N ASP A 377 -16.72 2.50 -14.97
CA ASP A 377 -18.06 2.16 -15.45
C ASP A 377 -18.63 0.92 -14.75
N ALA A 378 -17.85 -0.15 -14.59
CA ALA A 378 -18.27 -1.35 -13.88
C ALA A 378 -18.61 -1.06 -12.40
N LEU A 379 -17.82 -0.21 -11.74
CA LEU A 379 -18.07 0.21 -10.36
C LEU A 379 -19.34 1.07 -10.24
N LYS A 380 -19.56 2.00 -11.18
CA LYS A 380 -20.80 2.80 -11.26
C LYS A 380 -22.02 1.91 -11.48
N LEU A 381 -21.91 0.93 -12.37
CA LEU A 381 -22.97 -0.06 -12.61
C LEU A 381 -23.26 -0.86 -11.34
N PHE A 382 -22.22 -1.39 -10.67
CA PHE A 382 -22.39 -2.08 -9.39
C PHE A 382 -23.13 -1.20 -8.38
N ALA A 383 -22.69 0.05 -8.19
CA ALA A 383 -23.29 0.97 -7.24
C ALA A 383 -24.75 1.31 -7.59
N SER A 384 -25.07 1.49 -8.89
CA SER A 384 -26.44 1.79 -9.34
C SER A 384 -27.43 0.64 -9.15
N LEU A 385 -26.93 -0.60 -9.07
CA LEU A 385 -27.74 -1.80 -8.86
C LEU A 385 -27.96 -2.10 -7.37
N ILE A 386 -27.32 -1.34 -6.47
CA ILE A 386 -27.58 -1.43 -5.03
C ILE A 386 -28.91 -0.72 -4.72
N PRO A 387 -29.88 -1.38 -4.09
CA PRO A 387 -31.13 -0.74 -3.71
C PRO A 387 -30.90 0.42 -2.73
N GLN A 388 -31.71 1.47 -2.84
CA GLN A 388 -31.61 2.68 -1.99
C GLN A 388 -31.73 2.41 -0.49
N ALA A 389 -32.31 1.27 -0.09
CA ALA A 389 -32.39 0.84 1.31
C ALA A 389 -31.02 0.45 1.91
N TYR A 390 -29.98 0.31 1.09
CA TYR A 390 -28.61 0.03 1.55
C TYR A 390 -27.77 1.30 1.49
N ASN A 391 -27.05 1.56 2.58
CA ASN A 391 -26.13 2.68 2.67
C ASN A 391 -24.75 2.30 2.12
N VAL A 392 -24.35 2.93 1.01
CA VAL A 392 -23.00 2.79 0.44
C VAL A 392 -22.06 3.76 1.16
N LYS A 393 -21.11 3.22 1.92
CA LYS A 393 -20.18 4.03 2.72
C LYS A 393 -19.06 4.64 1.89
N LEU A 394 -18.50 3.88 0.95
CA LEU A 394 -17.29 4.29 0.24
C LEU A 394 -17.08 3.51 -1.06
N LEU A 395 -16.59 4.19 -2.09
CA LEU A 395 -16.11 3.58 -3.34
C LEU A 395 -14.59 3.71 -3.41
N VAL A 396 -13.86 2.60 -3.42
CA VAL A 396 -12.39 2.58 -3.45
C VAL A 396 -11.91 1.63 -4.52
N HIS A 397 -11.22 2.15 -5.52
CA HIS A 397 -10.70 1.34 -6.62
C HIS A 397 -11.78 0.48 -7.28
N ASP A 398 -11.63 -0.83 -7.25
CA ASP A 398 -12.53 -1.85 -7.76
C ASP A 398 -13.45 -2.45 -6.67
N CYS A 399 -13.68 -1.67 -5.61
CA CYS A 399 -14.36 -2.11 -4.40
C CYS A 399 -15.45 -1.12 -3.92
N VAL A 400 -16.56 -1.69 -3.44
CA VAL A 400 -17.69 -0.98 -2.82
C VAL A 400 -17.82 -1.39 -1.35
N TYR A 401 -17.90 -0.40 -0.46
CA TYR A 401 -18.21 -0.61 0.95
C TYR A 401 -19.67 -0.29 1.22
N VAL A 402 -20.38 -1.22 1.86
CA VAL A 402 -21.80 -1.10 2.23
C VAL A 402 -21.91 -1.34 3.73
N GLU A 403 -22.76 -0.57 4.40
CA GLU A 403 -22.93 -0.67 5.86
C GLU A 403 -23.38 -2.07 6.31
N GLN A 404 -24.33 -2.65 5.58
CA GLN A 404 -24.91 -3.95 5.88
C GLN A 404 -24.71 -4.94 4.73
N ARG A 405 -24.84 -6.23 5.04
CA ARG A 405 -24.70 -7.30 4.05
C ARG A 405 -25.83 -7.19 3.03
N LEU A 406 -25.50 -7.10 1.75
CA LEU A 406 -26.46 -7.23 0.68
C LEU A 406 -27.10 -8.63 0.71
N ALA A 407 -28.42 -8.67 0.57
CA ALA A 407 -29.17 -9.92 0.46
C ALA A 407 -28.70 -10.74 -0.76
N SER A 408 -28.78 -12.08 -0.66
CA SER A 408 -28.32 -12.98 -1.72
C SER A 408 -28.98 -12.70 -3.08
N GLN A 409 -30.27 -12.33 -3.09
CA GLN A 409 -30.96 -11.96 -4.33
C GLN A 409 -30.35 -10.70 -4.96
N THR A 410 -30.14 -9.65 -4.17
CA THR A 410 -29.46 -8.42 -4.63
C THR A 410 -28.07 -8.71 -5.19
N LEU A 411 -27.31 -9.60 -4.56
CA LEU A 411 -26.00 -10.02 -5.07
C LEU A 411 -26.10 -10.73 -6.42
N ASN A 412 -27.10 -11.60 -6.60
CA ASN A 412 -27.33 -12.29 -7.86
C ASN A 412 -27.74 -11.30 -8.96
N ASP A 413 -28.60 -10.33 -8.66
CA ASP A 413 -29.06 -9.31 -9.60
C ASP A 413 -27.89 -8.42 -10.05
N ILE A 414 -27.05 -7.98 -9.10
CA ILE A 414 -25.83 -7.22 -9.40
C ILE A 414 -24.88 -8.06 -10.26
N ALA A 415 -24.63 -9.33 -9.89
CA ALA A 415 -23.77 -10.21 -10.65
C ALA A 415 -24.29 -10.46 -12.07
N TYR A 416 -25.62 -10.61 -12.22
CA TYR A 416 -26.26 -10.74 -13.52
C TYR A 416 -26.07 -9.47 -14.36
N GLY A 417 -26.39 -8.29 -13.80
CA GLY A 417 -26.24 -7.01 -14.50
C GLY A 417 -24.79 -6.74 -14.92
N LEU A 418 -23.82 -7.00 -14.04
CA LEU A 418 -22.40 -6.90 -14.40
C LEU A 418 -22.02 -7.86 -15.52
N ARG A 419 -22.46 -9.11 -15.49
CA ARG A 419 -22.11 -10.12 -16.50
C ARG A 419 -22.73 -9.85 -17.87
N GLN A 420 -23.84 -9.12 -17.95
CA GLN A 420 -24.39 -8.68 -19.25
C GLN A 420 -23.40 -7.77 -19.98
N LYS A 421 -22.66 -6.92 -19.25
CA LYS A 421 -21.69 -5.98 -19.83
C LYS A 421 -20.25 -6.54 -19.84
N TYR A 422 -19.89 -7.27 -18.79
CA TYR A 422 -18.56 -7.82 -18.53
C TYR A 422 -18.66 -9.31 -18.17
N PRO A 423 -18.80 -10.22 -19.16
CA PRO A 423 -19.13 -11.63 -18.92
C PRO A 423 -18.20 -12.38 -17.96
N LEU A 424 -16.93 -11.97 -17.89
CA LEU A 424 -15.94 -12.62 -17.03
C LEU A 424 -15.81 -11.96 -15.65
N LEU A 425 -16.43 -10.80 -15.44
CA LEU A 425 -16.32 -10.07 -14.18
C LEU A 425 -17.13 -10.76 -13.08
N SER A 426 -16.51 -10.87 -11.91
CA SER A 426 -17.14 -11.37 -10.69
C SER A 426 -16.60 -10.62 -9.49
N PHE A 427 -17.24 -10.78 -8.34
CA PHE A 427 -16.85 -10.07 -7.12
C PHE A 427 -16.96 -10.99 -5.89
N GLU A 428 -16.30 -10.61 -4.80
CA GLU A 428 -16.42 -11.26 -3.48
C GLU A 428 -16.89 -10.27 -2.43
N GLY A 429 -17.82 -10.72 -1.58
CA GLY A 429 -18.22 -10.02 -0.37
C GLY A 429 -17.42 -10.52 0.84
N GLU A 430 -16.86 -9.60 1.61
CA GLU A 430 -16.14 -9.87 2.86
C GLU A 430 -16.75 -9.01 3.98
N LYS A 431 -17.02 -9.60 5.14
CA LYS A 431 -17.39 -8.82 6.33
C LYS A 431 -16.13 -8.15 6.88
N ILE A 432 -16.16 -6.83 6.97
CA ILE A 432 -15.12 -6.05 7.64
C ILE A 432 -15.48 -5.95 9.11
N THR A 433 -14.57 -6.47 9.92
CA THR A 433 -14.55 -6.25 11.35
C THR A 433 -13.31 -5.43 11.63
N PRO A 434 -13.44 -4.22 12.21
CA PRO A 434 -12.29 -3.40 12.56
C PRO A 434 -11.30 -4.25 13.36
N ILE A 435 -10.02 -4.16 13.01
CA ILE A 435 -8.97 -5.13 13.38
C ILE A 435 -8.76 -5.24 14.91
N GLN A 436 -9.45 -4.45 15.74
CA GLN A 436 -9.17 -4.35 17.18
C GLN A 436 -10.43 -4.06 18.02
N THR A 437 -11.63 -4.51 17.57
CA THR A 437 -12.78 -4.58 18.49
C THR A 437 -12.53 -5.66 19.55
N ALA A 438 -13.17 -5.55 20.72
CA ALA A 438 -13.05 -6.57 21.79
C ALA A 438 -13.31 -8.00 21.27
N ASP A 439 -14.20 -8.13 20.28
CA ASP A 439 -14.50 -9.38 19.59
C ASP A 439 -13.32 -9.95 18.80
N PHE A 440 -12.54 -9.10 18.12
CA PHE A 440 -11.36 -9.52 17.37
C PHE A 440 -10.20 -9.92 18.30
N VAL A 441 -9.97 -9.16 19.36
CA VAL A 441 -8.96 -9.51 20.39
C VAL A 441 -9.31 -10.87 21.00
N SER A 442 -10.57 -11.05 21.39
CA SER A 442 -11.06 -12.34 21.92
C SER A 442 -10.96 -13.48 20.90
N ALA A 443 -11.10 -13.22 19.60
CA ALA A 443 -10.96 -14.24 18.56
C ALA A 443 -9.49 -14.63 18.31
N LYS A 444 -8.60 -13.63 18.28
CA LYS A 444 -7.16 -13.82 18.09
C LYS A 444 -6.51 -14.48 19.31
N ASP A 445 -6.91 -14.11 20.53
CA ASP A 445 -6.47 -14.76 21.76
C ASP A 445 -6.87 -16.23 21.75
N ARG A 446 -8.11 -16.55 21.34
CA ARG A 446 -8.58 -17.94 21.14
C ARG A 446 -7.81 -18.71 20.06
N GLU A 447 -7.28 -18.03 19.04
CA GLU A 447 -6.47 -18.65 17.97
C GLU A 447 -5.03 -18.90 18.43
N ILE A 448 -4.44 -17.95 19.16
CA ILE A 448 -3.12 -18.09 19.80
C ILE A 448 -3.15 -19.20 20.85
N ASP A 449 -4.16 -19.23 21.71
CA ASP A 449 -4.33 -20.28 22.72
C ASP A 449 -4.43 -21.67 22.09
N ARG A 450 -5.15 -21.77 20.96
CA ARG A 450 -5.25 -23.02 20.19
C ARG A 450 -3.92 -23.43 19.60
N PHE A 451 -3.20 -22.51 18.95
CA PHE A 451 -1.88 -22.78 18.39
C PHE A 451 -0.88 -23.23 19.47
N VAL A 452 -0.88 -22.55 20.62
CA VAL A 452 -0.02 -22.91 21.76
C VAL A 452 -0.39 -24.29 22.31
N ALA A 453 -1.68 -24.62 22.40
CA ALA A 453 -2.14 -25.94 22.82
C ALA A 453 -1.71 -27.05 21.84
N GLU A 454 -1.89 -26.84 20.54
CA GLU A 454 -1.47 -27.76 19.48
C GLU A 454 0.05 -27.96 19.47
N HIS A 455 0.82 -26.88 19.61
CA HIS A 455 2.28 -26.95 19.67
C HIS A 455 2.77 -27.72 20.91
N LYS A 456 2.20 -27.47 22.08
CA LYS A 456 2.50 -28.22 23.31
C LYS A 456 2.17 -29.71 23.18
N ALA A 457 1.05 -30.03 22.52
CA ALA A 457 0.67 -31.41 22.23
C ALA A 457 1.69 -32.09 21.28
N GLY A 458 2.14 -31.39 20.24
CA GLY A 458 3.19 -31.88 19.34
C GLY A 458 4.50 -32.20 20.07
N ILE A 459 4.98 -31.29 20.92
CA ILE A 459 6.18 -31.50 21.75
C ILE A 459 6.01 -32.73 22.66
N ALA A 460 4.84 -32.92 23.25
CA ALA A 460 4.57 -34.06 24.12
C ALA A 460 4.65 -35.40 23.35
N VAL A 461 4.10 -35.45 22.14
CA VAL A 461 4.17 -36.63 21.26
C VAL A 461 5.60 -36.93 20.84
N GLU A 462 6.37 -35.91 20.45
CA GLU A 462 7.78 -36.07 20.08
C GLU A 462 8.63 -36.55 21.27
N ARG A 463 8.40 -36.01 22.47
CA ARG A 463 9.06 -36.48 23.69
C ARG A 463 8.74 -37.95 23.99
N MET A 464 7.47 -38.36 23.87
CA MET A 464 7.07 -39.77 24.05
C MET A 464 7.71 -40.69 23.01
N ALA A 465 7.79 -40.26 21.75
CA ALA A 465 8.45 -41.01 20.68
C ALA A 465 9.96 -41.15 20.93
N ALA A 466 10.62 -40.09 21.40
CA ALA A 466 12.03 -40.12 21.79
C ALA A 466 12.28 -41.09 22.95
N VAL A 467 11.45 -41.04 24.01
CA VAL A 467 11.57 -41.96 25.15
C VAL A 467 11.40 -43.43 24.73
N ARG A 468 10.45 -43.74 23.83
CA ARG A 468 10.32 -45.10 23.28
C ARG A 468 11.55 -45.54 22.47
N LYS A 469 12.07 -44.65 21.64
CA LYS A 469 13.22 -44.93 20.76
C LYS A 469 14.52 -45.14 21.55
N TYR A 470 14.72 -44.40 22.64
CA TYR A 470 15.91 -44.53 23.49
C TYR A 470 15.76 -45.58 24.60
N GLY A 471 14.55 -45.79 25.13
CA GLY A 471 14.27 -46.85 26.11
C GLY A 471 14.42 -48.25 25.54
N SER A 472 14.06 -48.47 24.27
CA SER A 472 14.22 -49.76 23.60
C SER A 472 15.68 -50.10 23.22
N ARG A 473 16.61 -49.14 23.30
CA ARG A 473 18.04 -49.34 22.99
C ARG A 473 18.85 -49.75 24.21
N MET A 474 18.33 -49.56 25.42
CA MET A 474 19.00 -49.92 26.68
C MET A 474 18.64 -51.33 27.19
N SER A 475 17.64 -52.00 26.61
CA SER A 475 17.26 -53.38 26.99
C SER A 475 17.87 -54.48 26.10
N GLY A 476 18.62 -54.12 25.05
CA GLY A 476 19.34 -55.05 24.18
C GLY A 476 20.78 -55.31 24.65
N GLY A 477 20.96 -55.72 25.90
CA GLY A 477 22.27 -56.08 26.46
C GLY A 477 22.87 -57.28 25.72
N HIS A 478 23.94 -57.03 24.97
CA HIS A 478 24.79 -58.04 24.36
C HIS A 478 25.40 -58.96 25.44
N SER A 479 25.12 -60.26 25.31
CA SER A 479 25.96 -61.32 25.87
C SER A 479 27.31 -61.31 25.14
N ASN A 480 28.38 -60.98 25.86
CA ASN A 480 29.75 -60.95 25.37
C ASN A 480 30.40 -62.35 25.58
N PRO A 481 30.76 -63.10 24.52
CA PRO A 481 31.37 -64.42 24.67
C PRO A 481 32.87 -64.33 24.38
N TYR A 482 33.63 -63.65 25.23
CA TYR A 482 35.10 -63.75 25.20
C TYR A 482 35.65 -63.57 26.62
N TYR A 483 35.65 -64.66 27.39
CA TYR A 483 36.64 -64.96 28.42
C TYR A 483 36.66 -66.48 28.62
N GLN A 484 37.51 -67.16 27.83
CA GLN A 484 38.17 -68.40 28.20
C GLN A 484 39.67 -68.14 28.12
N ALA A 485 40.29 -68.01 29.29
CA ALA A 485 41.67 -68.37 29.61
C ALA A 485 41.77 -68.46 31.13
#